data_AF-Q5YU74-F1
#
_entry.id   AF-Q5YU74-F1
#
_cell.length_a   1.000
_cell.length_b   1.000
_cell.length_c   1.000
_cell.angle_alpha   90.00
_cell.angle_beta   90.00
_cell.angle_gamma   90.00
#
_symmetry.space_group_name_H-M   'P 1'
#
loop_
_entity.id
_entity.type
_entity.pdbx_description
1 polymer ?
#
loop_
_entity_poly.entity_id
_entity_poly.type
_entity_poly.pdbx_seq_one_letter_code
_entity_poly.pdbx_strand_id
1 'polypeptide(L)'
;MSHSVDLDLLDSVIARLKGFEEFFVDQITAFDTAISRLQTGWEGDAATAQADAHRRLMAAAQDIRDGVGDMRRAAEAAHTNYTQAIAANVAMWRS
;
A
#
# COMPACT_ATOMS: atom_id res chain seq x y z
N MET A 1 1.74 -9.90 -32.59
CA MET A 1 2.18 -9.63 -31.21
C MET A 1 0.92 -9.69 -30.34
N SER A 2 0.74 -10.76 -29.56
CA SER A 2 -0.45 -10.91 -28.71
C SER A 2 -0.11 -10.38 -27.32
N HIS A 3 -0.71 -9.27 -26.92
CA HIS A 3 -0.65 -8.81 -25.53
C HIS A 3 -1.79 -9.49 -24.78
N SER A 4 -1.51 -10.64 -24.16
CA SER A 4 -2.42 -11.26 -23.20
C SER A 4 -2.08 -10.72 -21.81
N VAL A 5 -3.08 -10.19 -21.12
CA VAL A 5 -2.94 -9.81 -19.71
C VAL A 5 -3.08 -11.07 -18.87
N ASP A 6 -2.11 -11.30 -18.01
CA ASP A 6 -2.14 -12.35 -17.00
C ASP A 6 -2.94 -11.84 -15.79
N LEU A 7 -4.20 -12.26 -15.69
CA LEU A 7 -5.10 -11.87 -14.59
C LEU A 7 -4.68 -12.50 -13.26
N ASP A 8 -4.11 -13.71 -13.28
CA ASP A 8 -3.64 -14.40 -12.07
C ASP A 8 -2.43 -13.66 -11.45
N LEU A 9 -1.54 -13.16 -12.30
CA LEU A 9 -0.45 -12.28 -11.87
C LEU A 9 -1.00 -10.99 -11.24
N LEU A 10 -2.04 -10.40 -11.82
CA LEU A 10 -2.63 -9.16 -11.30
C LEU A 10 -3.31 -9.38 -9.94
N ASP A 11 -4.00 -10.50 -9.75
CA ASP A 11 -4.56 -10.92 -8.46
C ASP A 11 -3.46 -11.13 -7.42
N SER A 12 -2.35 -11.76 -7.81
CA SER A 12 -1.18 -11.95 -6.93
C SER A 12 -0.59 -10.62 -6.47
N VAL A 13 -0.48 -9.64 -7.38
CA VAL A 13 0.01 -8.29 -7.07
C VAL A 13 -0.96 -7.59 -6.10
N ILE A 14 -2.27 -7.64 -6.35
CA ILE A 14 -3.28 -7.05 -5.45
C ILE A 14 -3.18 -7.66 -4.05
N ALA A 15 -3.09 -8.99 -3.94
CA ALA A 15 -2.95 -9.68 -2.67
C ALA A 15 -1.67 -9.27 -1.92
N ARG A 16 -0.55 -9.13 -2.62
CA ARG A 16 0.72 -8.71 -2.04
C ARG A 16 0.72 -7.25 -1.58
N LEU A 17 0.04 -6.37 -2.31
CA LEU A 17 -0.17 -4.97 -1.89
C LEU A 17 -1.01 -4.90 -0.61
N LYS A 18 -2.11 -5.66 -0.51
CA LYS A 18 -2.92 -5.75 0.72
C LYS A 18 -2.10 -6.23 1.92
N GLY A 19 -1.38 -7.33 1.76
CA GLY A 19 -0.53 -7.85 2.83
C GLY A 19 0.57 -6.87 3.25
N PHE A 20 1.12 -6.10 2.31
CA PHE A 20 2.07 -5.05 2.64
C PHE A 20 1.44 -3.88 3.39
N GLU A 21 0.24 -3.41 2.99
CA GLU A 21 -0.50 -2.36 3.71
C GLU A 21 -0.70 -2.72 5.18
N GLU A 22 -1.21 -3.92 5.45
CA GLU A 22 -1.46 -4.44 6.80
C GLU A 22 -0.16 -4.53 7.61
N PHE A 23 0.85 -5.20 7.06
CA PHE A 23 2.16 -5.33 7.70
C PHE A 23 2.79 -3.97 8.03
N PHE A 24 2.74 -3.03 7.09
CA PHE A 24 3.34 -1.72 7.26
C PHE A 24 2.63 -0.90 8.34
N VAL A 25 1.29 -0.93 8.39
CA VAL A 25 0.48 -0.28 9.43
C VAL A 25 0.83 -0.83 10.81
N ASP A 26 0.98 -2.15 10.94
CA ASP A 26 1.34 -2.76 12.22
C ASP A 26 2.73 -2.31 12.68
N GLN A 27 3.72 -2.34 11.79
CA GLN A 27 5.10 -1.95 12.12
C GLN A 27 5.21 -0.48 12.52
N ILE A 28 4.55 0.43 11.79
CA ILE A 28 4.66 1.86 12.08
C ILE A 28 3.90 2.24 13.37
N THR A 29 2.79 1.56 13.66
CA THR A 29 2.04 1.75 14.91
C THR A 29 2.82 1.25 16.12
N ALA A 30 3.48 0.09 15.97
CA ALA A 30 4.37 -0.44 17.01
C ALA A 30 5.55 0.50 17.29
N PHE A 31 6.13 1.07 16.23
CA PHE A 31 7.19 2.06 16.34
C PHE A 31 6.73 3.34 17.06
N ASP A 32 5.59 3.93 16.63
CA ASP A 32 5.01 5.14 17.26
C ASP A 32 4.73 4.93 18.75
N THR A 33 4.18 3.78 19.11
CA THR A 33 3.95 3.39 20.50
C THR A 33 5.25 3.31 21.31
N ALA A 34 6.30 2.71 20.73
CA ALA A 34 7.59 2.58 21.39
C ALA A 34 8.26 3.95 21.62
N ILE A 35 8.23 4.82 20.61
CA ILE A 35 8.77 6.19 20.72
C ILE A 35 8.00 7.01 21.75
N SER A 36 6.67 6.95 21.72
CA SER A 36 5.82 7.68 22.67
C SER A 36 6.12 7.29 24.13
N ARG A 37 6.42 6.02 24.39
CA ARG A 37 6.85 5.56 25.72
C ARG A 37 8.22 6.13 26.10
N LEU A 38 9.17 6.13 25.18
CA LEU A 38 10.53 6.63 25.41
C LEU A 38 10.54 8.13 25.74
N GLN A 39 9.68 8.92 25.08
CA GLN A 39 9.62 10.38 25.28
C GLN A 39 9.11 10.82 26.66
N THR A 40 8.50 9.94 27.45
CA THR A 40 7.94 10.32 28.77
C THR A 40 8.99 10.66 29.83
N GLY A 41 10.24 10.24 29.66
CA GLY A 41 11.34 10.54 30.57
C GLY A 41 12.63 11.00 29.87
N TRP A 42 12.53 11.33 28.58
CA TRP A 42 13.67 11.75 27.78
C TRP A 42 13.56 13.23 27.44
N GLU A 43 14.45 14.04 27.99
CA GLU A 43 14.47 15.50 27.85
C GLU A 43 15.78 16.00 27.23
N GLY A 44 15.79 17.28 26.83
CA GLY A 44 16.93 17.97 26.24
C GLY A 44 16.95 17.95 24.70
N ASP A 45 17.99 18.56 24.11
CA ASP A 45 18.08 18.82 22.67
C ASP A 45 17.95 17.56 21.81
N ALA A 46 18.47 16.43 22.30
CA ALA A 46 18.36 15.14 21.62
C ALA A 46 16.91 14.64 21.56
N ALA A 47 16.12 14.88 22.62
CA ALA A 47 14.70 14.52 22.65
C ALA A 47 13.90 15.38 21.66
N THR A 48 14.20 16.68 21.57
CA THR A 48 13.60 17.59 20.58
C THR A 48 13.93 17.15 19.15
N ALA A 49 15.20 16.89 18.85
CA ALA A 49 15.62 16.45 17.53
C ALA A 49 14.97 15.12 17.13
N GLN A 50 14.83 14.19 18.09
CA GLN A 50 14.14 12.93 17.87
C GLN A 50 12.64 13.13 17.64
N ALA A 51 11.97 13.99 18.40
CA ALA A 51 10.55 14.29 18.19
C ALA A 51 10.30 14.86 16.78
N ASP A 52 11.20 15.71 16.29
CA ASP A 52 11.12 16.26 14.94
C ASP A 52 11.36 15.19 13.86
N ALA A 53 12.31 14.28 14.08
CA ALA A 53 12.54 13.13 13.20
C ALA A 53 11.33 12.18 13.20
N HIS A 54 10.73 11.95 14.37
CA HIS A 54 9.54 11.13 14.53
C HIS A 54 8.35 11.70 13.74
N ARG A 55 8.06 13.00 13.88
CA ARG A 55 6.98 13.66 13.11
C ARG A 55 7.19 13.52 11.60
N ARG A 56 8.42 13.71 11.12
CA ARG A 56 8.77 13.53 9.70
C ARG A 56 8.58 12.09 9.23
N LEU A 57 8.96 11.12 10.05
CA LEU A 57 8.76 9.71 9.75
C LEU A 57 7.27 9.34 9.69
N MET A 58 6.44 9.83 10.61
CA MET A 58 5.00 9.56 10.60
C MET A 58 4.31 10.15 9.37
N ALA A 59 4.72 11.35 8.94
CA ALA A 59 4.25 11.95 7.69
C ALA A 59 4.64 11.09 6.48
N ALA A 60 5.92 10.72 6.36
CA ALA A 60 6.38 9.87 5.27
C ALA A 60 5.70 8.49 5.27
N ALA A 61 5.38 7.94 6.45
CA ALA A 61 4.64 6.69 6.55
C ALA A 61 3.19 6.82 6.06
N GLN A 62 2.55 7.98 6.25
CA GLN A 62 1.25 8.25 5.65
C GLN A 62 1.36 8.28 4.12
N ASP A 63 2.36 8.97 3.57
CA ASP A 63 2.58 9.04 2.11
C ASP A 63 2.78 7.64 1.50
N ILE A 64 3.53 6.77 2.18
CA ILE A 64 3.72 5.38 1.74
C ILE A 64 2.40 4.61 1.73
N ARG A 65 1.58 4.72 2.79
CA ARG A 65 0.27 4.04 2.84
C ARG A 65 -0.64 4.50 1.71
N ASP A 66 -0.70 5.80 1.46
CA ASP A 66 -1.56 6.36 0.43
C ASP A 66 -1.11 5.90 -0.97
N GLY A 67 0.19 5.96 -1.25
CA GLY A 67 0.75 5.49 -2.52
C GLY A 67 0.54 4.01 -2.77
N VAL A 68 0.68 3.15 -1.76
CA VAL A 68 0.38 1.71 -1.89
C VAL A 68 -1.12 1.48 -2.13
N GLY A 69 -1.98 2.21 -1.41
CA GLY A 69 -3.41 2.17 -1.62
C GLY A 69 -3.82 2.58 -3.04
N ASP A 70 -3.17 3.61 -3.60
CA ASP A 70 -3.36 4.04 -4.99
C ASP A 70 -2.94 2.94 -5.98
N MET A 71 -1.77 2.33 -5.78
CA MET A 71 -1.31 1.22 -6.63
C MET A 71 -2.28 0.05 -6.59
N ARG A 72 -2.80 -0.30 -5.42
CA ARG A 72 -3.77 -1.39 -5.26
C ARG A 72 -5.08 -1.08 -5.99
N ARG A 73 -5.62 0.13 -5.82
CA ARG A 73 -6.85 0.56 -6.53
C ARG A 73 -6.66 0.55 -8.04
N ALA A 74 -5.50 1.00 -8.53
CA ALA A 74 -5.17 0.96 -9.96
C ALA A 74 -5.12 -0.48 -10.50
N ALA A 75 -4.52 -1.41 -9.74
CA ALA A 75 -4.48 -2.83 -10.10
C ALA A 75 -5.88 -3.46 -10.12
N GLU A 76 -6.73 -3.18 -9.13
CA GLU A 76 -8.13 -3.64 -9.07
C GLU A 76 -8.96 -3.11 -10.25
N ALA A 77 -8.77 -1.84 -10.62
CA ALA A 77 -9.42 -1.24 -11.78
C ALA A 77 -8.96 -1.91 -13.09
N ALA A 78 -7.66 -2.13 -13.25
CA ALA A 78 -7.11 -2.84 -14.40
C ALA A 78 -7.69 -4.26 -14.51
N HIS A 79 -7.74 -5.01 -13.39
CA HIS A 79 -8.29 -6.36 -13.34
C HIS A 79 -9.74 -6.40 -13.83
N THR A 80 -10.56 -5.47 -13.33
CA THR A 80 -11.97 -5.33 -13.71
C THR A 80 -12.11 -5.04 -15.21
N ASN A 81 -11.36 -4.06 -15.72
CA ASN A 81 -11.42 -3.66 -17.13
C ASN A 81 -11.03 -4.79 -18.08
N TYR A 82 -9.95 -5.52 -17.78
CA TYR A 82 -9.49 -6.62 -18.62
C TYR A 82 -10.44 -7.82 -18.59
N THR A 83 -10.98 -8.15 -17.41
CA THR A 83 -12.00 -9.21 -17.28
C THR A 83 -13.23 -8.90 -18.14
N GLN A 84 -13.72 -7.66 -18.11
CA GLN A 84 -14.87 -7.25 -18.92
C GLN A 84 -14.58 -7.28 -20.42
N ALA A 85 -13.40 -6.84 -20.85
CA ALA A 85 -12.99 -6.89 -22.25
C ALA A 85 -12.93 -8.33 -22.79
N ILE A 86 -12.39 -9.26 -22.00
CA ILE A 86 -12.36 -10.69 -22.36
C ILE A 86 -13.79 -11.24 -22.49
N ALA A 87 -14.66 -10.95 -21.53
CA ALA A 87 -16.05 -11.42 -21.55
C ALA A 87 -16.83 -10.88 -22.76
N ALA A 88 -16.68 -9.59 -23.08
CA ALA A 88 -17.31 -8.97 -24.24
C ALA A 88 -16.84 -9.59 -25.56
N ASN A 89 -15.53 -9.80 -25.70
CA ASN A 89 -14.97 -10.47 -26.88
C ASN A 89 -15.56 -11.88 -27.01
N VAL A 90 -15.50 -12.71 -25.95
CA VAL A 90 -16.04 -14.09 -25.99
C VAL A 90 -17.53 -14.11 -26.37
N ALA A 91 -18.32 -13.14 -25.90
CA ALA A 91 -19.73 -13.03 -26.26
C ALA A 91 -19.92 -12.75 -27.76
N MET A 92 -19.13 -11.82 -28.34
CA MET A 92 -19.18 -11.52 -29.78
C MET A 92 -18.78 -12.72 -30.66
N TRP A 93 -17.83 -13.55 -30.24
CA TRP A 93 -17.42 -14.73 -31.01
C TRP A 93 -18.42 -15.90 -30.90
N ARG A 94 -19.38 -15.84 -29.97
CA ARG A 94 -20.42 -16.85 -29.76
C ARG A 94 -21.78 -16.49 -30.38
N SER A 95 -21.91 -15.28 -30.94
CA SER A 95 -23.09 -14.78 -31.67
C SER A 95 -22.89 -14.88 -33.17
#